data_AF-A0A530R918-F1
#
_entry.id   AF-A0A530R918-F1
#
_cell.length_a   1.000
_cell.length_b   1.000
_cell.length_c   1.000
_cell.angle_alpha   90.00
_cell.angle_beta   90.00
_cell.angle_gamma   90.00
#
_symmetry.space_group_name_H-M   'P 1'
#
loop_
_entity.id
_entity.type
_entity.pdbx_description
1 polymer ?
#
loop_
_entity_poly.entity_id
_entity_poly.type
_entity_poly.pdbx_seq_one_letter_code
_entity_poly.pdbx_strand_id
1 'polypeptide(L)'
;MLYFSRFKMILIWLAVAATVILAAPNLFSASTLAQLPNWVPKRQMTLGLDLQGGSHILLRMDPNDLTKDRLETTRDQIRTLLRDAKIGYTGLAGSGRTVQVRITDPGQVDAAKTALKTLTDPVAAGLFSGGSVQEMSLDDSEPGVLKFTVTDAGIKYRTSTALAQSLEVVERRVNELGTTEPIVQRQGDDRILVQVPGLQDPQRLKDILGQTAKLTFQMVDQSMPVQDALNGRPPAGSSVLYSQDDPPVPYLIENRVIVSGENLVDAQATYNSQTN
;
A
#
# COMPACT_ATOMS: atom_id res chain seq x y z
N MET A 1 62.46 26.47 -9.39
CA MET A 1 62.18 25.27 -10.22
C MET A 1 61.90 24.11 -9.29
N LEU A 2 60.68 23.55 -9.31
CA LEU A 2 60.33 22.38 -8.49
C LEU A 2 61.04 21.15 -9.08
N TYR A 3 62.13 20.69 -8.44
CA TYR A 3 62.82 19.46 -8.82
C TYR A 3 62.08 18.26 -8.20
N PHE A 4 61.31 17.55 -9.00
CA PHE A 4 60.69 16.28 -8.58
C PHE A 4 61.69 15.13 -8.73
N SER A 5 61.83 14.31 -7.70
CA SER A 5 62.60 13.05 -7.76
C SER A 5 62.03 12.15 -8.87
N ARG A 6 62.89 11.47 -9.62
CA ARG A 6 62.51 10.55 -10.71
C ARG A 6 61.48 9.49 -10.24
N PHE A 7 61.62 9.02 -9.01
CA PHE A 7 60.66 8.07 -8.42
C PHE A 7 59.27 8.69 -8.20
N LYS A 8 59.21 9.93 -7.70
CA LYS A 8 57.95 10.66 -7.55
C LYS A 8 57.29 10.92 -8.91
N MET A 9 58.09 11.24 -9.93
CA MET A 9 57.60 11.44 -11.30
C MET A 9 57.00 10.15 -11.88
N ILE A 10 57.66 9.01 -11.71
CA ILE A 10 57.15 7.70 -12.13
C ILE A 10 55.83 7.39 -11.42
N LEU A 11 55.75 7.60 -10.10
CA LEU A 11 54.55 7.33 -9.31
C LEU A 11 53.37 8.21 -9.75
N ILE A 12 53.62 9.50 -10.02
CA ILE A 12 52.60 10.42 -10.55
C ILE A 12 52.08 9.94 -11.90
N TRP A 13 52.97 9.56 -12.83
CA TRP A 13 52.55 9.05 -14.14
C TRP A 13 51.78 7.74 -14.05
N LEU A 14 52.15 6.86 -13.13
CA LEU A 14 51.45 5.59 -12.90
C LEU A 14 50.05 5.85 -12.33
N ALA A 15 49.92 6.81 -11.40
CA ALA A 15 48.62 7.23 -10.87
C ALA A 15 47.73 7.83 -11.98
N VAL A 16 48.27 8.72 -12.81
CA VAL A 16 47.53 9.30 -13.96
C VAL A 16 47.10 8.21 -14.93
N ALA A 17 47.99 7.28 -15.29
CA ALA A 17 47.66 6.16 -16.15
C ALA A 17 46.55 5.27 -15.56
N ALA A 18 46.61 4.98 -14.26
CA ALA A 18 45.56 4.23 -13.56
C ALA A 18 44.20 4.96 -13.60
N THR A 19 44.18 6.29 -13.38
CA THR A 19 42.94 7.09 -13.48
C THR A 19 42.36 7.06 -14.89
N VAL A 20 43.20 7.19 -15.93
CA VAL A 20 42.76 7.11 -17.33
C VAL A 20 42.17 5.74 -17.64
N ILE A 21 42.81 4.65 -17.19
CA ILE A 21 42.31 3.28 -17.39
C ILE A 21 40.97 3.07 -16.69
N LEU A 22 40.79 3.59 -15.48
CA LEU A 22 39.53 3.48 -14.73
C LEU A 22 38.40 4.34 -15.33
N ALA A 23 38.73 5.48 -15.95
CA ALA A 23 37.76 6.39 -16.56
C ALA A 23 37.42 6.04 -18.02
N ALA A 24 38.31 5.34 -18.72
CA ALA A 24 38.16 4.94 -20.12
C ALA A 24 36.80 4.28 -20.48
N PRO A 25 36.19 3.45 -19.60
CA PRO A 25 34.91 2.81 -19.93
C PRO A 25 33.76 3.80 -20.17
N ASN A 26 33.83 5.01 -19.61
CA ASN A 26 32.80 6.04 -19.80
C ASN A 26 32.82 6.68 -21.21
N LEU A 27 33.87 6.46 -22.00
CA LEU A 27 34.00 6.99 -23.37
C LEU A 27 33.42 6.07 -24.45
N PHE A 28 33.12 4.81 -24.10
CA PHE A 28 32.66 3.80 -25.03
C PHE A 28 31.18 3.48 -24.80
N SER A 29 30.49 3.00 -25.83
CA SER A 29 29.10 2.52 -25.67
C SER A 29 29.07 1.13 -24.99
N ALA A 30 27.95 0.79 -24.34
CA ALA A 30 27.78 -0.48 -23.63
C ALA A 30 28.01 -1.71 -24.53
N SER A 31 27.66 -1.64 -25.83
CA SER A 31 27.89 -2.72 -26.80
C SER A 31 29.36 -2.90 -27.16
N THR A 32 30.13 -1.81 -27.23
CA THR A 32 31.58 -1.85 -27.48
C THR A 32 32.33 -2.43 -26.26
N LEU A 33 31.90 -2.08 -25.05
CA LEU A 33 32.48 -2.61 -23.80
C LEU A 33 32.22 -4.11 -23.61
N ALA A 34 31.06 -4.60 -24.06
CA ALA A 34 30.72 -6.02 -23.97
C ALA A 34 31.69 -6.90 -24.77
N GLN A 35 32.23 -6.39 -25.87
CA GLN A 35 33.16 -7.08 -26.77
C GLN A 35 34.62 -7.07 -26.27
N LEU A 36 34.94 -6.26 -25.24
CA LEU A 36 36.30 -6.20 -24.71
C LEU A 36 36.64 -7.42 -23.84
N PRO A 37 37.92 -7.80 -23.75
CA PRO A 37 38.37 -8.86 -22.85
C PRO A 37 38.03 -8.59 -21.37
N ASN A 38 37.88 -9.65 -20.57
CA ASN A 38 37.48 -9.54 -19.16
C ASN A 38 38.51 -8.86 -18.22
N TRP A 39 39.74 -8.64 -18.68
CA TRP A 39 40.78 -7.94 -17.91
C TRP A 39 40.63 -6.41 -17.95
N VAL A 40 39.77 -5.87 -18.82
CA VAL A 40 39.50 -4.43 -18.92
C VAL A 40 38.34 -4.06 -17.98
N PRO A 41 38.42 -2.95 -17.21
CA PRO A 41 37.27 -2.47 -16.44
C PRO A 41 36.10 -2.18 -17.38
N LYS A 42 34.94 -2.81 -17.15
CA LYS A 42 33.71 -2.62 -17.94
C LYS A 42 32.64 -1.78 -17.24
N ARG A 43 32.86 -1.43 -15.95
CA ARG A 43 31.89 -0.68 -15.15
C ARG A 43 31.91 0.78 -15.57
N GLN A 44 30.81 1.24 -16.16
CA GLN A 44 30.55 2.65 -16.38
C GLN A 44 30.02 3.29 -15.10
N MET A 45 30.17 4.61 -14.99
CA MET A 45 29.54 5.37 -13.91
C MET A 45 28.02 5.34 -14.09
N THR A 46 27.27 5.12 -13.01
CA THR A 46 25.81 5.20 -13.03
C THR A 46 25.41 6.65 -13.34
N LEU A 47 24.64 6.84 -14.41
CA LEU A 47 24.17 8.15 -14.82
C LEU A 47 22.91 8.48 -14.02
N GLY A 48 22.82 9.68 -13.46
CA GLY A 48 21.61 10.15 -12.80
C GLY A 48 20.45 10.33 -13.79
N LEU A 49 19.23 10.50 -13.26
CA LEU A 49 18.01 10.71 -14.04
C LEU A 49 18.15 11.81 -15.11
N ASP A 50 18.85 12.89 -14.78
CA ASP A 50 19.02 14.05 -15.66
C ASP A 50 19.89 13.74 -16.90
N LEU A 51 20.81 12.77 -16.78
CA LEU A 51 21.73 12.39 -17.85
C LEU A 51 21.28 11.12 -18.61
N GLN A 52 20.58 10.20 -17.95
CA GLN A 52 20.09 8.95 -18.53
C GLN A 52 18.66 9.06 -19.07
N GLY A 53 17.91 10.09 -18.64
CA GLY A 53 16.47 10.14 -18.78
C GLY A 53 15.76 9.13 -17.87
N GLY A 54 14.46 9.31 -17.66
CA GLY A 54 13.65 8.38 -16.87
C GLY A 54 12.33 8.98 -16.42
N SER A 55 11.65 8.26 -15.53
CA SER A 55 10.32 8.65 -15.02
C SER A 55 10.40 9.08 -13.56
N HIS A 56 9.71 10.17 -13.24
CA HIS A 56 9.60 10.72 -11.89
C HIS A 56 8.12 10.91 -11.55
N ILE A 57 7.66 10.23 -10.51
CA ILE A 57 6.27 10.28 -10.04
C ILE A 57 6.25 10.57 -8.54
N LEU A 58 5.36 11.47 -8.14
CA LEU A 58 5.04 11.72 -6.74
C LEU A 58 3.63 11.21 -6.48
N LEU A 59 3.53 10.18 -5.66
CA LEU A 59 2.27 9.60 -5.21
C LEU A 59 1.85 10.28 -3.92
N ARG A 60 0.58 10.70 -3.83
CA ARG A 60 0.00 11.28 -2.62
C ARG A 60 -1.10 10.38 -2.10
N MET A 61 -1.10 10.13 -0.81
CA MET A 61 -2.15 9.38 -0.12
C MET A 61 -3.33 10.31 0.19
N ASP A 62 -4.56 9.86 -0.10
CA ASP A 62 -5.78 10.59 0.28
C ASP A 62 -6.20 10.21 1.70
N PRO A 63 -6.14 11.12 2.69
CA PRO A 63 -6.56 10.83 4.05
C PRO A 63 -8.07 10.59 4.18
N ASN A 64 -8.88 11.08 3.23
CA ASN A 64 -10.32 10.89 3.27
C ASN A 64 -10.69 9.42 2.98
N ASP A 65 -10.00 8.80 2.02
CA ASP A 65 -10.21 7.40 1.67
C ASP A 65 -9.81 6.49 2.84
N LEU A 66 -8.65 6.75 3.47
CA LEU A 66 -8.24 6.03 4.69
C LEU A 66 -9.26 6.18 5.82
N THR A 67 -9.81 7.38 5.98
CA THR A 67 -10.81 7.64 7.02
C THR A 67 -12.09 6.87 6.73
N LYS A 68 -12.55 6.87 5.48
CA LYS A 68 -13.73 6.12 5.05
C LYS A 68 -13.56 4.62 5.29
N ASP A 69 -12.44 4.04 4.83
CA ASP A 69 -12.13 2.62 5.03
C ASP A 69 -12.07 2.26 6.53
N ARG A 70 -11.50 3.15 7.35
CA ARG A 70 -11.46 2.97 8.80
C ARG A 70 -12.86 2.99 9.41
N LEU A 71 -13.74 3.89 8.98
CA LEU A 71 -15.12 3.96 9.47
C LEU A 71 -15.93 2.73 9.08
N GLU A 72 -15.78 2.23 7.85
CA GLU A 72 -16.42 1.00 7.39
C GLU A 72 -15.96 -0.21 8.22
N THR A 73 -14.64 -0.36 8.40
CA THR A 73 -14.06 -1.43 9.23
C THR A 73 -14.56 -1.35 10.67
N THR A 74 -14.57 -0.15 11.26
CA THR A 74 -15.04 0.06 12.63
C THR A 74 -16.52 -0.22 12.77
N ARG A 75 -17.35 0.18 11.80
CA ARG A 75 -18.78 -0.15 11.78
C ARG A 75 -18.99 -1.66 11.81
N ASP A 76 -18.22 -2.41 11.03
CA ASP A 76 -18.33 -3.87 10.96
C ASP A 76 -17.82 -4.56 12.24
N GLN A 77 -16.76 -4.01 12.85
CA GLN A 77 -16.28 -4.44 14.16
C GLN A 77 -17.31 -4.18 15.26
N ILE A 78 -17.93 -2.99 15.32
CA ILE A 78 -19.01 -2.65 16.27
C ILE A 78 -20.16 -3.64 16.12
N ARG A 79 -20.60 -3.90 14.88
CA ARG A 79 -21.65 -4.89 14.59
C ARG A 79 -21.32 -6.27 15.17
N THR A 80 -20.08 -6.72 14.98
CA THR A 80 -19.64 -8.05 15.40
C THR A 80 -19.56 -8.13 16.93
N LEU A 81 -18.87 -7.17 17.56
CA LEU A 81 -18.70 -7.12 19.02
C LEU A 81 -20.03 -7.03 19.77
N LEU A 82 -20.97 -6.19 19.29
CA LEU A 82 -22.30 -6.08 19.92
C LEU A 82 -23.13 -7.35 19.74
N ARG A 83 -23.02 -8.01 18.58
CA ARG A 83 -23.71 -9.28 18.33
C ARG A 83 -23.20 -10.40 19.23
N ASP A 84 -21.87 -10.50 19.39
CA ASP A 84 -21.24 -11.50 20.25
C ASP A 84 -21.59 -11.28 21.72
N ALA A 85 -21.67 -10.01 22.15
CA ALA A 85 -22.16 -9.63 23.47
C ALA A 85 -23.68 -9.75 23.65
N LYS A 86 -24.42 -10.11 22.59
CA LYS A 86 -25.89 -10.21 22.55
C LYS A 86 -26.62 -8.90 22.90
N ILE A 87 -26.02 -7.76 22.56
CA ILE A 87 -26.56 -6.42 22.83
C ILE A 87 -27.33 -5.92 21.61
N GLY A 88 -28.61 -5.58 21.81
CA GLY A 88 -29.47 -5.03 20.75
C GLY A 88 -29.09 -3.59 20.40
N TYR A 89 -28.85 -3.30 19.13
CA TYR A 89 -28.49 -1.97 18.65
C TYR A 89 -29.31 -1.53 17.43
N THR A 90 -29.44 -0.21 17.26
CA THR A 90 -30.13 0.45 16.16
C THR A 90 -29.31 1.62 15.62
N GLY A 91 -29.62 2.08 14.41
CA GLY A 91 -29.03 3.31 13.86
C GLY A 91 -27.51 3.29 13.63
N LEU A 92 -26.92 2.11 13.41
CA LEU A 92 -25.49 1.96 13.09
C LEU A 92 -25.18 2.58 11.73
N ALA A 93 -24.63 3.80 11.75
CA ALA A 93 -24.32 4.59 10.56
C ALA A 93 -22.97 5.30 10.72
N GLY A 94 -22.21 5.36 9.63
CA GLY A 94 -21.00 6.17 9.52
C GLY A 94 -21.30 7.42 8.72
N SER A 95 -20.94 8.59 9.24
CA SER A 95 -21.05 9.88 8.54
C SER A 95 -19.82 10.75 8.81
N GLY A 96 -19.21 11.24 7.73
CA GLY A 96 -18.01 12.09 7.79
C GLY A 96 -16.83 11.38 8.43
N ARG A 97 -16.58 11.66 9.71
CA ARG A 97 -15.49 11.10 10.52
C ARG A 97 -16.00 10.35 11.75
N THR A 98 -17.31 10.08 11.79
CA THR A 98 -18.01 9.58 12.96
C THR A 98 -18.79 8.33 12.65
N VAL A 99 -18.77 7.35 13.56
CA VAL A 99 -19.67 6.20 13.56
C VAL A 99 -20.56 6.33 14.79
N GLN A 100 -21.87 6.37 14.59
CA GLN A 100 -22.83 6.39 15.67
C GLN A 100 -23.57 5.06 15.76
N VAL A 101 -23.86 4.64 16.98
CA VAL A 101 -24.69 3.47 17.26
C VAL A 101 -25.58 3.77 18.46
N ARG A 102 -26.86 3.40 18.37
CA ARG A 102 -27.81 3.53 19.48
C ARG A 102 -28.04 2.17 20.11
N ILE A 103 -27.83 2.07 21.41
CA ILE A 103 -28.14 0.86 22.19
C ILE A 103 -29.63 0.87 22.52
N THR A 104 -30.28 -0.26 22.31
CA THR A 104 -31.75 -0.37 22.44
C THR A 104 -32.17 -0.47 23.91
N ASP A 105 -31.35 -1.13 24.74
CA ASP A 105 -31.57 -1.32 26.16
C ASP A 105 -30.68 -0.37 26.97
N PRO A 106 -31.24 0.63 27.69
CA PRO A 106 -30.48 1.54 28.54
C PRO A 106 -29.66 0.83 29.63
N GLY A 107 -30.08 -0.35 30.11
CA GLY A 107 -29.36 -1.11 31.12
C GLY A 107 -28.09 -1.80 30.60
N GLN A 108 -27.93 -1.90 29.27
CA GLN A 108 -26.79 -2.57 28.63
C GLN A 108 -25.74 -1.60 28.07
N VAL A 109 -25.91 -0.29 28.28
CA VAL A 109 -24.97 0.73 27.76
C VAL A 109 -23.56 0.52 28.33
N ASP A 110 -23.42 0.21 29.62
CA ASP A 110 -22.11 -0.01 30.25
C ASP A 110 -21.45 -1.31 29.78
N ALA A 111 -22.26 -2.35 29.53
CA ALA A 111 -21.80 -3.60 28.91
C ALA A 111 -21.33 -3.35 27.46
N ALA A 112 -22.06 -2.53 26.70
CA ALA A 112 -21.69 -2.13 25.35
C ALA A 112 -20.37 -1.35 25.32
N LYS A 113 -20.19 -0.38 26.23
CA LYS A 113 -18.92 0.36 26.38
C LYS A 113 -17.76 -0.57 26.69
N THR A 114 -17.96 -1.54 27.57
CA THR A 114 -16.94 -2.54 27.91
C THR A 114 -16.56 -3.38 26.70
N ALA A 115 -17.55 -3.84 25.92
CA ALA A 115 -17.31 -4.63 24.70
C ALA A 115 -16.60 -3.82 23.60
N LEU A 116 -16.91 -2.53 23.46
CA LEU A 116 -16.35 -1.65 22.43
C LEU A 116 -15.05 -0.95 22.83
N LYS A 117 -14.58 -1.15 24.08
CA LYS A 117 -13.38 -0.51 24.62
C LYS A 117 -12.14 -0.74 23.74
N THR A 118 -12.04 -1.93 23.13
CA THR A 118 -10.98 -2.32 22.19
C THR A 118 -10.84 -1.40 20.99
N LEU A 119 -11.91 -0.69 20.59
CA LEU A 119 -11.88 0.26 19.47
C LEU A 119 -11.32 1.63 19.88
N THR A 120 -11.40 1.97 21.17
CA THR A 120 -10.93 3.22 21.76
C THR A 120 -9.58 3.08 22.46
N ASP A 121 -9.10 1.84 22.65
CA ASP A 121 -7.84 1.57 23.31
C ASP A 121 -6.69 2.23 22.54
N PRO A 122 -5.77 2.93 23.24
CA PRO A 122 -4.64 3.58 22.60
C PRO A 122 -3.76 2.56 21.88
N VAL A 123 -3.43 2.84 20.62
CA VAL A 123 -2.52 2.01 19.85
C VAL A 123 -1.09 2.45 20.12
N ALA A 124 -0.19 1.50 20.37
CA ALA A 124 1.23 1.80 20.57
C ALA A 124 1.81 2.39 19.27
N ALA A 125 2.20 3.67 19.31
CA ALA A 125 2.82 4.36 18.19
C ALA A 125 4.31 4.00 18.10
N GLY A 126 4.59 2.74 17.76
CA GLY A 126 5.93 2.24 17.48
C GLY A 126 6.71 1.75 18.70
N LEU A 127 7.53 0.72 18.48
CA LEU A 127 8.32 0.03 19.49
C LEU A 127 9.35 0.93 20.20
N PHE A 128 9.74 2.04 19.57
CA PHE A 128 10.84 2.91 20.04
C PHE A 128 10.40 4.27 20.61
N SER A 129 9.16 4.72 20.38
CA SER A 129 8.75 6.10 20.73
C SER A 129 8.02 6.21 22.08
N GLY A 130 7.55 5.10 22.66
CA GLY A 130 6.82 5.08 23.93
C GLY A 130 5.48 5.85 23.92
N GLY A 131 5.07 6.41 22.77
CA GLY A 131 3.81 7.13 22.62
C GLY A 131 2.66 6.16 22.37
N SER A 132 1.50 6.43 22.99
CA SER A 132 0.24 5.80 22.61
C SER A 132 -0.63 6.81 21.88
N VAL A 133 -1.27 6.38 20.80
CA VAL A 133 -2.17 7.22 20.00
C VAL A 133 -3.58 6.72 20.18
N GLN A 134 -4.46 7.58 20.68
CA GLN A 134 -5.89 7.31 20.70
C GLN A 134 -6.46 7.57 19.31
N GLU A 135 -6.70 6.51 18.55
CA GLU A 135 -7.23 6.62 17.19
C GLU A 135 -8.70 7.06 17.16
N MET A 136 -9.48 6.59 18.13
CA MET A 136 -10.90 6.90 18.25
C MET A 136 -11.23 7.47 19.62
N SER A 137 -11.96 8.57 19.61
CA SER A 137 -12.64 9.07 20.80
C SER A 137 -14.08 8.56 20.84
N LEU A 138 -14.56 8.24 22.04
CA LEU A 138 -15.95 7.94 22.30
C LEU A 138 -16.60 9.17 22.95
N ASP A 139 -17.69 9.62 22.36
CA ASP A 139 -18.60 10.61 22.91
C ASP A 139 -19.90 9.90 23.32
N ASP A 140 -20.28 10.10 24.58
CA ASP A 140 -21.45 9.53 25.27
C ASP A 140 -22.32 10.65 25.87
N SER A 141 -22.33 11.82 25.23
CA SER A 141 -23.13 12.97 25.67
C SER A 141 -24.64 12.75 25.59
N GLU A 142 -25.10 11.85 24.70
CA GLU A 142 -26.51 11.49 24.54
C GLU A 142 -26.83 10.12 25.16
N PRO A 143 -27.84 10.02 26.05
CA PRO A 143 -28.20 8.75 26.68
C PRO A 143 -28.51 7.64 25.65
N GLY A 144 -27.72 6.57 25.70
CA GLY A 144 -27.89 5.39 24.85
C GLY A 144 -27.36 5.54 23.42
N VAL A 145 -26.73 6.67 23.07
CA VAL A 145 -26.07 6.87 21.77
C VAL A 145 -24.57 6.95 21.96
N LEU A 146 -23.85 5.98 21.41
CA LEU A 146 -22.39 5.94 21.42
C LEU A 146 -21.87 6.47 20.09
N LYS A 147 -21.10 7.56 20.14
CA LYS A 147 -20.52 8.20 18.96
C LYS A 147 -19.00 8.06 18.97
N PHE A 148 -18.47 7.32 18.01
CA PHE A 148 -17.04 7.13 17.80
C PHE A 148 -16.57 8.15 16.77
N THR A 149 -15.54 8.92 17.10
CA THR A 149 -14.95 9.91 16.19
C THR A 149 -13.47 9.60 15.96
N VAL A 150 -13.05 9.59 14.68
CA VAL A 150 -11.64 9.41 14.33
C VAL A 150 -10.87 10.69 14.64
N THR A 151 -9.89 10.60 15.55
CA THR A 151 -9.08 11.75 15.99
C THR A 151 -8.08 12.16 14.90
N ASP A 152 -7.63 13.42 14.90
CA ASP A 152 -6.60 13.88 13.95
C ASP A 152 -5.26 13.18 14.17
N ALA A 153 -4.93 12.87 15.42
CA ALA A 153 -3.76 12.05 15.76
C ALA A 153 -3.88 10.63 15.17
N GLY A 154 -5.08 10.04 15.22
CA GLY A 154 -5.40 8.75 14.61
C GLY A 154 -5.24 8.77 13.09
N ILE A 155 -5.75 9.81 12.42
CA ILE A 155 -5.54 9.97 10.97
C ILE A 155 -4.05 10.07 10.65
N LYS A 156 -3.29 10.93 11.33
CA LYS A 156 -1.85 11.09 11.06
C LYS A 156 -1.07 9.79 11.27
N TYR A 157 -1.39 9.07 12.35
CA TYR A 157 -0.79 7.77 12.63
C TYR A 157 -1.12 6.76 11.53
N ARG A 158 -2.39 6.63 11.15
CA ARG A 158 -2.83 5.72 10.09
C ARG A 158 -2.24 6.07 8.73
N THR A 159 -2.20 7.34 8.36
CA THR A 159 -1.54 7.80 7.12
C THR A 159 -0.07 7.42 7.13
N SER A 160 0.65 7.63 8.24
CA SER A 160 2.07 7.26 8.31
C SER A 160 2.30 5.75 8.24
N THR A 161 1.46 4.95 8.89
CA THR A 161 1.55 3.47 8.83
C THR A 161 1.22 2.96 7.43
N ALA A 162 0.12 3.45 6.84
CA ALA A 162 -0.27 3.10 5.48
C ALA A 162 0.80 3.51 4.47
N LEU A 163 1.45 4.65 4.66
CA LEU A 163 2.55 5.10 3.80
C LEU A 163 3.75 4.18 3.91
N ALA A 164 4.12 3.73 5.11
CA ALA A 164 5.21 2.78 5.31
C ALA A 164 4.93 1.43 4.62
N GLN A 165 3.70 0.92 4.72
CA GLN A 165 3.28 -0.30 4.02
C GLN A 165 3.26 -0.09 2.49
N SER A 166 2.77 1.07 2.04
CA SER A 166 2.72 1.41 0.62
C SER A 166 4.10 1.55 0.01
N LEU A 167 5.10 1.99 0.78
CA LEU A 167 6.48 2.11 0.34
C LEU A 167 7.03 0.76 -0.13
N GLU A 168 6.84 -0.28 0.68
CA GLU A 168 7.26 -1.65 0.35
C GLU A 168 6.53 -2.20 -0.88
N VAL A 169 5.22 -1.95 -1.00
CA VAL A 169 4.43 -2.37 -2.16
C VAL A 169 4.90 -1.67 -3.44
N VAL A 170 5.13 -0.36 -3.37
CA VAL A 170 5.63 0.42 -4.51
C VAL A 170 7.02 -0.06 -4.90
N GLU A 171 7.92 -0.28 -3.94
CA GLU A 171 9.26 -0.80 -4.19
C GLU A 171 9.22 -2.16 -4.91
N ARG A 172 8.39 -3.10 -4.44
CA ARG A 172 8.21 -4.40 -5.08
C ARG A 172 7.70 -4.27 -6.52
N ARG A 173 6.67 -3.46 -6.76
CA ARG A 173 6.09 -3.24 -8.10
C ARG A 173 7.08 -2.60 -9.08
N VAL A 174 7.90 -1.68 -8.59
CA VAL A 174 8.90 -1.04 -9.46
C VAL A 174 10.04 -2.03 -9.75
N ASN A 175 10.43 -2.88 -8.81
CA ASN A 175 11.43 -3.94 -9.05
C ASN A 175 10.96 -4.96 -10.10
N GLU A 176 9.66 -5.24 -10.18
CA GLU A 176 9.06 -6.12 -11.21
C GLU A 176 9.26 -5.57 -12.65
N LEU A 177 9.55 -4.28 -12.83
CA LEU A 177 9.85 -3.70 -14.14
C LEU A 177 11.22 -4.11 -14.70
N GLY A 178 12.08 -4.76 -13.90
CA GLY A 178 13.43 -5.15 -14.31
C GLY A 178 14.39 -3.97 -14.49
N THR A 179 14.07 -2.79 -13.95
CA THR A 179 14.93 -1.61 -13.98
C THR A 179 16.02 -1.71 -12.93
N THR A 180 17.24 -1.29 -13.24
CA THR A 180 18.40 -1.67 -12.43
C THR A 180 18.44 -1.04 -11.04
N GLU A 181 17.91 0.18 -10.82
CA GLU A 181 18.02 0.84 -9.50
C GLU A 181 16.91 1.90 -9.30
N PRO A 182 15.66 1.53 -8.94
CA PRO A 182 14.63 2.51 -8.64
C PRO A 182 14.86 3.18 -7.28
N ILE A 183 14.57 4.48 -7.19
CA ILE A 183 14.58 5.23 -5.93
C ILE A 183 13.13 5.38 -5.48
N VAL A 184 12.78 4.70 -4.39
CA VAL A 184 11.48 4.82 -3.74
C VAL A 184 11.70 5.36 -2.33
N GLN A 185 11.19 6.56 -2.07
CA GLN A 185 11.43 7.25 -0.80
C GLN A 185 10.18 7.95 -0.30
N ARG A 186 10.03 8.03 1.02
CA ARG A 186 9.01 8.87 1.65
C ARG A 186 9.35 10.35 1.44
N GLN A 187 8.37 11.14 1.02
CA GLN A 187 8.48 12.59 0.90
C GLN A 187 7.44 13.28 1.80
N GLY A 188 7.87 13.79 2.96
CA GLY A 188 6.97 14.41 3.93
C GLY A 188 6.05 13.39 4.61
N ASP A 189 4.87 13.84 5.04
CA ASP A 189 3.97 13.03 5.87
C ASP A 189 3.04 12.10 5.06
N ASP A 190 2.70 12.46 3.82
CA ASP A 190 1.62 11.86 3.02
C ASP A 190 2.01 11.48 1.58
N ARG A 191 3.29 11.57 1.18
CA ARG A 191 3.72 11.31 -0.20
C ARG A 191 4.87 10.32 -0.32
N ILE A 192 4.90 9.64 -1.46
CA ILE A 192 5.97 8.72 -1.86
C ILE A 192 6.56 9.24 -3.17
N LEU A 193 7.87 9.47 -3.16
CA LEU A 193 8.67 9.82 -4.32
C LEU A 193 9.15 8.53 -4.99
N VAL A 194 8.87 8.40 -6.29
CA VAL A 194 9.32 7.28 -7.11
C VAL A 194 10.10 7.81 -8.30
N GLN A 195 11.34 7.35 -8.46
CA GLN A 195 12.19 7.67 -9.60
C GLN A 195 12.72 6.39 -10.22
N VAL A 196 12.52 6.24 -11.53
CA VAL A 196 12.94 5.06 -12.27
C VAL A 196 13.84 5.49 -13.43
N PRO A 197 15.17 5.39 -13.28
CA PRO A 197 16.12 5.70 -14.35
C PRO A 197 15.90 4.80 -15.58
N GLY A 198 16.05 5.36 -16.78
CA GLY A 198 15.92 4.61 -18.03
C GLY A 198 14.49 4.22 -18.42
N LEU A 199 13.48 4.46 -17.57
CA LEU A 199 12.08 4.27 -17.93
C LEU A 199 11.56 5.50 -18.68
N GLN A 200 11.42 5.38 -19.99
CA GLN A 200 11.05 6.50 -20.87
C GLN A 200 9.56 6.87 -20.83
N ASP A 201 8.69 5.95 -20.41
CA ASP A 201 7.24 6.15 -20.37
C ASP A 201 6.70 6.22 -18.94
N PRO A 202 6.38 7.44 -18.44
CA PRO A 202 5.77 7.63 -17.14
C PRO A 202 4.34 7.10 -17.05
N GLN A 203 3.60 6.96 -18.16
CA GLN A 203 2.22 6.45 -18.12
C GLN A 203 2.22 4.98 -17.75
N ARG A 204 3.12 4.18 -18.33
CA ARG A 204 3.29 2.77 -17.92
C ARG A 204 3.60 2.63 -16.43
N LEU A 205 4.46 3.51 -15.89
CA LEU A 205 4.75 3.52 -14.45
C LEU A 205 3.50 3.88 -13.63
N LYS A 206 2.76 4.90 -14.07
CA LYS A 206 1.51 5.32 -13.45
C LYS A 206 0.45 4.23 -13.49
N ASP A 207 0.32 3.47 -14.57
CA ASP A 207 -0.69 2.41 -14.69
C ASP A 207 -0.39 1.27 -13.71
N ILE A 208 0.88 0.87 -13.61
CA ILE A 208 1.32 -0.18 -12.67
C ILE A 208 1.17 0.26 -11.22
N LEU A 209 1.49 1.52 -10.90
CA LEU A 209 1.38 2.05 -9.54
C LEU A 209 -0.05 2.47 -9.18
N GLY A 210 -0.83 2.90 -10.16
CA GLY A 210 -2.19 3.43 -10.00
C GLY A 210 -3.27 2.35 -9.96
N GLN A 211 -2.98 1.13 -10.39
CA GLN A 211 -3.87 -0.01 -10.18
C GLN A 211 -3.90 -0.38 -8.69
N THR A 212 -4.96 0.03 -8.00
CA THR A 212 -5.27 -0.43 -6.64
C THR A 212 -5.56 -1.93 -6.70
N ALA A 213 -4.59 -2.77 -6.33
CA ALA A 213 -4.74 -4.21 -6.31
C ALA A 213 -5.47 -4.64 -5.03
N LYS A 214 -6.74 -4.23 -4.89
CA LYS A 214 -7.59 -4.68 -3.79
C LYS A 214 -8.11 -6.08 -4.13
N LEU A 215 -7.45 -7.08 -3.60
CA LEU A 215 -7.90 -8.47 -3.70
C LEU A 215 -8.76 -8.81 -2.48
N THR A 216 -9.96 -9.31 -2.71
CA THR A 216 -10.87 -9.76 -1.65
C THR A 216 -11.48 -11.10 -2.04
N PHE A 217 -11.54 -12.00 -1.06
CA PHE A 217 -12.24 -13.28 -1.15
C PHE A 217 -13.55 -13.13 -0.39
N GLN A 218 -14.64 -13.28 -1.13
CA GLN A 218 -16.02 -13.18 -0.66
C GLN A 218 -16.76 -14.47 -1.05
N MET A 219 -17.81 -14.82 -0.31
CA MET A 219 -18.62 -16.00 -0.64
C MET A 219 -19.57 -15.68 -1.77
N VAL A 220 -19.82 -16.69 -2.60
CA VAL A 220 -20.96 -16.69 -3.51
C VAL A 220 -22.21 -16.96 -2.67
N ASP A 221 -23.17 -16.04 -2.72
CA ASP A 221 -24.45 -16.18 -2.06
C ASP A 221 -25.34 -17.12 -2.89
N GLN A 222 -25.74 -18.23 -2.28
CA GLN A 222 -26.58 -19.27 -2.90
C GLN A 222 -28.05 -19.18 -2.47
N SER A 223 -28.45 -18.15 -1.71
CA SER A 223 -29.82 -17.99 -1.21
C SER A 223 -30.85 -17.68 -2.29
N MET A 224 -30.40 -17.10 -3.42
CA MET A 224 -31.24 -16.66 -4.52
C MET A 224 -30.54 -16.90 -5.86
N PRO A 225 -31.27 -17.33 -6.91
CA PRO A 225 -30.72 -17.39 -8.26
C PRO A 225 -30.27 -16.01 -8.76
N VAL A 226 -29.13 -15.93 -9.45
CA VAL A 226 -28.58 -14.65 -9.90
C VAL A 226 -29.51 -13.94 -10.90
N GLN A 227 -30.29 -14.69 -11.70
CA GLN A 227 -31.26 -14.13 -12.65
C GLN A 227 -32.38 -13.38 -11.92
N ASP A 228 -32.84 -13.90 -10.78
CA ASP A 228 -33.87 -13.24 -9.99
C ASP A 228 -33.30 -11.99 -9.28
N ALA A 229 -32.04 -12.04 -8.84
CA ALA A 229 -31.35 -10.89 -8.26
C ALA A 229 -31.10 -9.77 -9.28
N LEU A 230 -30.92 -10.10 -10.56
CA LEU A 230 -30.80 -9.14 -11.67
C LEU A 230 -32.14 -8.47 -12.02
N ASN A 231 -33.24 -9.23 -12.00
CA ASN A 231 -34.58 -8.72 -12.29
C ASN A 231 -35.23 -8.03 -11.08
N GLY A 232 -34.77 -8.36 -9.87
CA GLY A 232 -35.29 -7.86 -8.60
C GLY A 232 -34.26 -7.06 -7.82
N ARG A 233 -34.33 -7.15 -6.48
CA ARG A 233 -33.35 -6.53 -5.58
C ARG A 233 -32.52 -7.64 -4.93
N PRO A 234 -31.17 -7.53 -4.94
CA PRO A 234 -30.32 -8.49 -4.24
C PRO A 234 -30.68 -8.61 -2.74
N PRO A 235 -30.48 -9.80 -2.13
CA PRO A 235 -30.61 -9.98 -0.69
C PRO A 235 -29.79 -8.97 0.12
N ALA A 236 -30.25 -8.66 1.34
CA ALA A 236 -29.57 -7.71 2.19
C ALA A 236 -28.16 -8.21 2.54
N GLY A 237 -27.14 -7.44 2.14
CA GLY A 237 -25.74 -7.81 2.37
C GLY A 237 -25.06 -8.49 1.18
N SER A 238 -25.75 -8.64 0.04
CA SER A 238 -25.19 -9.21 -1.19
C SER A 238 -25.25 -8.20 -2.35
N SER A 239 -24.35 -8.35 -3.31
CA SER A 239 -24.30 -7.55 -4.54
C SER A 239 -24.03 -8.44 -5.76
N VAL A 240 -24.49 -8.00 -6.93
CA VAL A 240 -24.23 -8.72 -8.18
C VAL A 240 -22.95 -8.16 -8.80
N LEU A 241 -21.98 -9.04 -9.04
CA LEU A 241 -20.73 -8.72 -9.70
C LEU A 241 -20.58 -9.54 -10.99
N TYR A 242 -19.94 -8.97 -11.99
CA TYR A 242 -19.66 -9.64 -13.25
C TYR A 242 -18.22 -10.11 -13.30
N SER A 243 -17.97 -11.31 -13.83
CA SER A 243 -16.62 -11.75 -14.14
C SER A 243 -16.04 -10.97 -15.33
N GLN A 244 -14.71 -11.02 -15.46
CA GLN A 244 -14.00 -10.48 -16.63
C GLN A 244 -13.89 -11.50 -17.79
N ASP A 245 -14.60 -12.62 -17.70
CA ASP A 245 -14.66 -13.59 -18.80
C ASP A 245 -15.42 -13.00 -19.99
N ASP A 246 -15.21 -13.55 -21.20
CA ASP A 246 -15.97 -13.21 -22.39
C ASP A 246 -16.81 -14.43 -22.84
N PRO A 247 -18.15 -14.43 -22.67
CA PRO A 247 -18.99 -13.33 -22.17
C PRO A 247 -18.99 -13.18 -20.63
N PRO A 248 -19.25 -11.96 -20.09
CA PRO A 248 -19.27 -11.73 -18.64
C PRO A 248 -20.34 -12.56 -17.92
N VAL A 249 -19.94 -13.27 -16.87
CA VAL A 249 -20.86 -14.10 -16.07
C VAL A 249 -21.25 -13.36 -14.78
N PRO A 250 -22.55 -13.16 -14.49
CA PRO A 250 -22.99 -12.56 -13.24
C PRO A 250 -22.92 -13.55 -12.08
N TYR A 251 -22.40 -13.11 -10.95
CA TYR A 251 -22.39 -13.82 -9.67
C TYR A 251 -23.04 -12.98 -8.58
N LEU A 252 -23.81 -13.63 -7.71
CA LEU A 252 -24.30 -13.03 -6.48
C LEU A 252 -23.26 -13.25 -5.38
N ILE A 253 -22.69 -12.16 -4.86
CA ILE A 253 -21.56 -12.19 -3.92
C ILE A 253 -21.96 -11.53 -2.61
N GLU A 254 -21.61 -12.15 -1.49
CA GLU A 254 -21.75 -11.55 -0.17
C GLU A 254 -20.77 -10.38 -0.01
N ASN A 255 -21.25 -9.22 0.45
CA ASN A 255 -20.40 -8.04 0.65
C ASN A 255 -19.36 -8.24 1.76
N ARG A 256 -19.55 -9.25 2.62
CA ARG A 256 -18.63 -9.59 3.70
C ARG A 256 -17.34 -10.18 3.12
N VAL A 257 -16.23 -9.49 3.33
CA VAL A 257 -14.88 -9.99 3.01
C VAL A 257 -14.49 -11.04 4.04
N ILE A 258 -14.17 -12.26 3.59
CA ILE A 258 -13.66 -13.35 4.45
C ILE A 258 -12.14 -13.26 4.57
N VAL A 259 -11.47 -13.09 3.42
CA VAL A 259 -10.02 -12.95 3.34
C VAL A 259 -9.74 -11.78 2.41
N SER A 260 -8.75 -10.96 2.73
CA SER A 260 -8.25 -9.88 1.89
C SER A 260 -6.84 -10.22 1.40
N GLY A 261 -6.37 -9.50 0.38
CA GLY A 261 -5.00 -9.62 -0.13
C GLY A 261 -3.93 -9.30 0.90
N GLU A 262 -4.27 -8.60 2.00
CA GLU A 262 -3.32 -8.34 3.11
C GLU A 262 -2.94 -9.62 3.88
N ASN A 263 -3.75 -10.67 3.75
CA ASN A 263 -3.48 -11.99 4.34
C ASN A 263 -2.62 -12.88 3.42
N LEU A 264 -2.26 -12.42 2.22
CA LEU A 264 -1.42 -13.18 1.29
C LEU A 264 0.04 -12.82 1.48
N VAL A 265 0.89 -13.86 1.62
CA VAL A 265 2.34 -13.70 1.76
C VAL A 265 3.03 -13.62 0.40
N ASP A 266 2.61 -14.44 -0.56
CA ASP A 266 3.19 -14.48 -1.91
C ASP A 266 2.16 -14.97 -2.94
N ALA A 267 2.36 -14.61 -4.22
CA ALA A 267 1.57 -15.06 -5.35
C ALA A 267 2.45 -15.17 -6.60
N GLN A 268 2.55 -16.37 -7.18
CA GLN A 268 3.39 -16.64 -8.35
C GLN A 268 2.57 -17.34 -9.44
N ALA A 269 2.79 -16.95 -10.70
CA ALA A 269 2.25 -17.68 -11.83
C ALA A 269 3.02 -18.99 -12.02
N THR A 270 2.30 -20.11 -12.09
CA THR A 270 2.87 -21.43 -12.32
C THR A 270 2.00 -22.23 -13.29
N TYR A 271 2.57 -23.27 -13.88
CA TYR A 271 1.84 -24.18 -14.75
C TYR A 271 1.13 -25.25 -13.90
N ASN A 272 -0.15 -25.49 -14.20
CA ASN A 272 -0.87 -26.61 -13.60
C ASN A 272 -0.48 -27.90 -14.32
N SER A 273 0.12 -28.84 -13.59
CA SER A 273 0.56 -30.13 -14.13
C SER A 273 -0.58 -31.10 -14.46
N GLN A 274 -1.83 -30.80 -14.06
CA GLN A 274 -3.00 -31.66 -14.29
C GLN A 274 -3.76 -31.36 -15.60
N THR A 275 -3.50 -30.21 -16.22
CA THR A 275 -4.24 -29.75 -17.42
C THR A 275 -3.35 -29.66 -18.67
N ASN A 276 -2.24 -30.42 -18.72
CA ASN A 276 -1.43 -30.60 -19.93
C ASN A 276 -1.84 -31.86 -20.69
#